data_AF-A0A6M3JRK7-F1
#
_entry.id   AF-A0A6M3JRK7-F1
#
_cell.length_a   1.000
_cell.length_b   1.000
_cell.length_c   1.000
_cell.angle_alpha   90.00
_cell.angle_beta   90.00
_cell.angle_gamma   90.00
#
_symmetry.space_group_name_H-M   'P 1'
#
loop_
_entity.id
_entity.type
_entity.pdbx_description
1 polymer ?
#
loop_
_entity_poly.entity_id
_entity_poly.type
_entity_poly.pdbx_seq_one_letter_code
_entity_poly.pdbx_strand_id
1 'polypeptide(L)' 'MDKGKLAGIIREHKKWAMGEGGSRADLSGAYLSGAYLSGA' A
#
# COMPACT_ATOMS: atom_id res chain seq x y z
N MET A 1 12.29 -0.75 8.91
CA MET A 1 11.13 -1.46 8.34
C MET A 1 11.63 -2.80 7.86
N ASP A 2 11.16 -3.90 8.47
CA ASP A 2 11.54 -5.24 8.03
C ASP A 2 10.73 -5.65 6.80
N LYS A 3 11.35 -6.41 5.88
CA LYS A 3 10.70 -6.88 4.64
C LYS A 3 9.37 -7.61 4.92
N GLY A 4 9.28 -8.33 6.04
CA GLY A 4 8.05 -9.02 6.46
C GLY A 4 6.89 -8.08 6.79
N LYS A 5 7.17 -6.92 7.41
CA LYS A 5 6.15 -5.92 7.72
C LYS A 5 5.63 -5.25 6.45
N LEU A 6 6.53 -4.94 5.52
CA LEU A 6 6.17 -4.38 4.22
C LEU A 6 5.29 -5.34 3.40
N ALA A 7 5.63 -6.63 3.36
CA ALA A 7 4.82 -7.63 2.68
C ALA A 7 3.40 -7.75 3.26
N GLY A 8 3.25 -7.58 4.57
CA GLY A 8 1.95 -7.48 5.23
C GLY A 8 1.11 -6.31 4.74
N ILE A 9 1.69 -5.10 4.73
CA ILE A 9 1.03 -3.87 4.28
C ILE A 9 0.58 -3.98 2.82
N ILE A 10 1.45 -4.48 1.94
CA ILE A 10 1.13 -4.64 0.50
C ILE A 10 -0.04 -5.61 0.30
N ARG A 11 -0.06 -6.72 1.05
CA ARG A 11 -1.14 -7.71 0.97
C ARG A 11 -2.48 -7.15 1.42
N GLU A 12 -2.51 -6.40 2.52
CA GLU A 12 -3.76 -5.80 3.02
C GLU A 12 -4.25 -4.66 2.11
N HIS A 13 -3.32 -3.86 1.56
CA HIS A 13 -3.66 -2.81 0.59
C HIS A 13 -4.22 -3.38 -0.71
N LYS A 14 -3.68 -4.53 -1.18
CA LYS A 14 -4.19 -5.22 -2.37
C LYS A 14 -5.63 -5.69 -2.19
N LYS A 15 -5.97 -6.29 -1.04
CA LYS A 15 -7.36 -6.69 -0.74
C LYS A 15 -8.29 -5.47 -0.75
N TRP A 16 -7.82 -4.35 -0.17
CA TRP A 16 -8.59 -3.10 -0.12
C TRP A 16 -8.89 -2.59 -1.54
N ALA A 17 -7.89 -2.61 -2.43
CA ALA A 17 -8.04 -2.21 -3.82
C ALA A 17 -8.99 -3.12 -4.62
N MET A 18 -9.11 -4.39 -4.24
CA MET A 18 -10.01 -5.38 -4.87
C MET A 18 -11.42 -5.39 -4.28
N GLY A 19 -11.68 -4.65 -3.19
CA GLY A 19 -12.96 -4.70 -2.47
C GLY A 19 -13.17 -5.98 -1.65
N GLU A 20 -12.12 -6.77 -1.41
CA GLU A 20 -12.16 -8.05 -0.68
C GLU A 20 -11.94 -7.89 0.84
N GLY A 21 -12.00 -6.65 1.35
CA GLY A 21 -11.62 -6.28 2.72
C GLY A 21 -10.17 -5.81 2.82
N GLY A 22 -9.57 -5.79 4.01
CA GLY A 22 -8.19 -5.32 4.23
C GLY A 22 -8.09 -3.83 4.57
N SER A 23 -6.86 -3.28 4.53
CA SER A 23 -6.57 -1.91 4.98
C SER A 23 -5.76 -1.14 3.96
N ARG A 24 -6.22 0.07 3.63
CA ARG A 24 -5.48 1.01 2.79
C ARG A 24 -4.16 1.37 3.46
N ALA A 25 -3.05 1.30 2.73
CA ALA A 25 -1.79 1.82 3.21
C ALA A 25 -1.89 3.35 3.34
N ASP A 26 -1.60 3.87 4.53
CA ASP A 26 -1.49 5.31 4.72
C ASP A 26 -0.14 5.79 4.18
N LEU A 27 -0.20 6.57 3.10
CA LEU A 27 0.96 7.21 2.47
C LEU A 27 1.01 8.72 2.78
N SER A 28 0.19 9.20 3.72
CA SER A 28 0.17 10.60 4.13
C SER A 28 1.55 11.01 4.63
N GLY A 29 2.15 12.01 3.99
CA GLY A 29 3.49 12.51 4.30
C GLY A 29 4.64 11.75 3.61
N ALA A 30 4.36 10.75 2.77
CA ALA A 30 5.39 10.14 1.93
C ALA A 30 5.80 11.09 0.79
N TYR A 31 7.11 11.15 0.50
CA TYR A 31 7.60 11.86 -0.68
C TYR A 31 7.37 10.97 -1.92
N LEU A 32 6.29 11.24 -2.66
CA LEU A 32 5.86 10.44 -3.81
C LEU A 32 6.32 11.02 -5.17
N SER A 33 7.14 12.07 -5.16
CA SER A 33 7.63 12.70 -6.39
C SER A 33 8.42 11.69 -7.23
N GLY A 34 7.98 11.43 -8.46
CA GLY A 34 8.57 10.45 -9.37
C GLY A 34 8.03 9.02 -9.25
N ALA A 35 7.07 8.74 -8.35
CA ALA A 35 6.46 7.43 -8.25
C ALA A 35 5.41 7.21 -9.37
N TYR A 36 5.48 6.07 -10.06
CA TYR A 36 4.42 5.61 -10.95
C TYR A 36 3.27 5.01 -10.13
N LEU A 37 2.23 5.82 -9.89
CA LEU A 37 1.07 5.47 -9.07
C LEU A 37 -0.17 5.07 -9.89
N SER A 38 -0.03 4.80 -11.19
CA SER A 38 -1.16 4.38 -12.01
C SER A 38 -1.68 3.02 -11.52
N GLY A 39 -2.75 3.02 -10.72
CA GLY A 39 -3.35 1.84 -10.11
C GLY A 39 -3.23 1.75 -8.58
N ALA A 40 -2.81 2.81 -7.89
CA ALA A 40 -2.80 2.92 -6.42
C ALA A 40 -4.04 3.64 -5.86
#